data_AF-A0A101XVP2-F1
#
_entry.id   AF-A0A101XVP2-F1
#
_cell.length_a   1.000
_cell.length_b   1.000
_cell.length_c   1.000
_cell.angle_alpha   90.00
_cell.angle_beta   90.00
_cell.angle_gamma   90.00
#
_symmetry.space_group_name_H-M   'P 1'
#
loop_
_entity.id
_entity.type
_entity.pdbx_description
1 polymer ?
#
loop_
_entity_poly.entity_id
_entity_poly.type
_entity_poly.pdbx_seq_one_letter_code
_entity_poly.pdbx_strand_id
1 'polypeptide(L)'
;MTDQERDRYFELPILFKTFLKGLGQQWNKQGFPITQTQSKALQTLSREGPMMVSQLAAALDLTPAAVTGITDQLLIQGYIQKERAAGDAGPCKSR
;
A
#
# COMPACT_ATOMS: atom_id res chain seq x y z
N MET A 1 27.14 -14.73 23.16
CA MET A 1 26.60 -13.82 22.13
C MET A 1 27.44 -12.57 22.18
N THR A 2 28.36 -12.40 21.22
CA THR A 2 29.39 -11.35 21.30
C THR A 2 28.80 -9.98 20.95
N ASP A 3 29.33 -8.93 21.57
CA ASP A 3 28.83 -7.54 21.42
C ASP A 3 28.84 -7.07 19.94
N GLN A 4 29.84 -7.53 19.18
CA GLN A 4 30.06 -7.19 17.77
C GLN A 4 29.02 -7.78 16.80
N GLU A 5 28.39 -8.91 17.15
CA GLU A 5 27.32 -9.51 16.34
C GLU A 5 25.98 -8.79 16.54
N ARG A 6 25.77 -8.19 17.72
CA ARG A 6 24.57 -7.40 18.03
C ARG A 6 24.54 -6.08 17.26
N ASP A 7 25.66 -5.39 17.18
CA ASP A 7 25.74 -4.11 16.45
C ASP A 7 25.45 -4.29 14.96
N ARG A 8 26.03 -5.31 14.31
CA ARG A 8 25.72 -5.61 12.90
C ARG A 8 24.26 -5.97 12.65
N TYR A 9 23.60 -6.63 13.61
CA TYR A 9 22.20 -7.00 13.50
C TYR A 9 21.27 -5.77 13.53
N PHE A 10 21.68 -4.70 14.21
CA PHE A 10 20.94 -3.44 14.29
C PHE A 10 21.29 -2.46 13.16
N GLU A 11 22.48 -2.54 12.57
CA GLU A 11 22.87 -1.71 11.43
C GLU A 11 22.01 -1.98 10.19
N LEU A 12 21.69 -3.24 9.91
CA LEU A 12 20.87 -3.63 8.75
C LEU A 12 19.48 -2.94 8.76
N PRO A 13 18.70 -3.00 9.85
CA PRO A 13 17.44 -2.25 9.96
C PRO A 13 17.59 -0.74 9.77
N ILE A 14 18.68 -0.14 10.28
CA ILE A 14 18.93 1.31 10.17
C ILE A 14 19.24 1.70 8.73
N LEU A 15 20.11 0.95 8.05
CA LEU A 15 20.45 1.16 6.65
C LEU A 15 19.23 0.91 5.75
N PHE A 16 18.46 -0.14 6.02
CA PHE A 16 17.23 -0.44 5.28
C PHE A 16 16.18 0.67 5.44
N LYS A 17 15.98 1.19 6.65
CA LYS A 17 15.09 2.33 6.90
C LYS A 17 15.55 3.59 6.17
N THR A 18 16.86 3.84 6.13
CA THR A 18 17.45 4.99 5.43
C THR A 18 17.27 4.87 3.92
N PHE A 19 17.45 3.67 3.38
CA PHE A 19 17.22 3.36 1.97
C PHE A 19 15.74 3.56 1.57
N LEU A 20 14.80 2.99 2.34
CA LEU A 20 13.36 3.19 2.11
C LEU A 20 12.96 4.66 2.19
N LYS A 21 13.56 5.42 3.12
CA LYS A 21 13.35 6.88 3.22
C LYS A 21 13.84 7.61 1.96
N GLY A 22 14.99 7.19 1.40
CA GLY A 22 15.52 7.73 0.15
C GLY A 22 14.61 7.48 -1.05
N LEU A 23 14.05 6.26 -1.15
CA LEU A 23 13.06 5.91 -2.18
C LEU A 23 11.79 6.76 -2.07
N GLY A 24 11.26 6.93 -0.85
CA GLY A 24 10.10 7.79 -0.61
C GLY A 24 10.34 9.25 -1.01
N GLN A 25 11.55 9.78 -0.76
CA GLN A 25 11.90 11.14 -1.20
C GLN A 25 12.03 11.26 -2.72
N GLN A 26 12.54 10.24 -3.40
CA GLN A 26 12.64 10.21 -4.87
C GLN A 26 11.25 10.23 -5.52
N TRP A 27 10.29 9.46 -5.00
CA TRP A 27 8.91 9.48 -5.49
C TRP A 27 8.22 10.83 -5.28
N ASN A 28 8.42 11.46 -4.11
CA ASN A 28 7.94 12.82 -3.88
C ASN A 28 8.54 13.85 -4.84
N LYS A 29 9.83 13.72 -5.20
CA LYS A 29 10.50 14.62 -6.17
C LYS A 29 9.94 14.47 -7.60
N GLN A 30 9.39 13.30 -7.93
CA GLN A 30 8.78 13.02 -9.23
C GLN A 30 7.34 13.54 -9.34
N GLY A 31 6.81 14.22 -8.30
CA GLY A 31 5.45 14.77 -8.30
C GLY A 31 4.36 13.75 -8.00
N PHE A 32 4.73 12.53 -7.58
CA PHE A 32 3.81 11.51 -7.14
C PHE A 32 3.78 11.53 -5.61
N PRO A 33 2.73 12.06 -4.95
CA PRO A 33 2.56 11.98 -3.50
C PRO A 33 2.13 10.56 -3.08
N ILE A 34 2.76 9.55 -3.67
CA ILE A 34 2.46 8.14 -3.49
C ILE A 34 3.37 7.62 -2.37
N THR A 35 2.76 7.16 -1.28
CA THR A 35 3.51 6.52 -0.19
C THR A 35 4.01 5.13 -0.61
N GLN A 36 5.06 4.63 0.03
CA GLN A 36 5.59 3.27 -0.22
C GLN A 36 4.47 2.21 -0.21
N THR A 37 3.52 2.36 0.70
CA THR A 37 2.38 1.46 0.85
C THR A 37 1.39 1.57 -0.30
N GLN A 38 1.09 2.78 -0.77
CA GLN A 38 0.25 3.01 -1.95
C GLN A 38 0.93 2.44 -3.21
N SER A 39 2.25 2.61 -3.37
CA SER A 39 3.01 2.03 -4.48
C SER A 39 2.97 0.50 -4.45
N LYS A 40 3.14 -0.11 -3.28
CA LYS A 40 3.04 -1.56 -3.09
C LYS A 40 1.63 -2.06 -3.42
N ALA A 41 0.59 -1.33 -3.00
CA ALA A 41 -0.80 -1.65 -3.33
C ALA A 41 -1.05 -1.65 -4.85
N LEU A 42 -0.56 -0.63 -5.56
CA LEU A 42 -0.67 -0.56 -7.02
C LEU A 42 0.11 -1.68 -7.72
N GLN A 43 1.30 -2.03 -7.23
CA GLN A 43 2.07 -3.14 -7.77
C GLN A 43 1.35 -4.48 -7.56
N THR A 44 0.76 -4.70 -6.39
CA THR A 44 -0.04 -5.90 -6.11
C THR A 44 -1.25 -5.97 -7.05
N LEU A 45 -2.02 -4.88 -7.19
CA LEU A 45 -3.15 -4.81 -8.13
C LEU A 45 -2.71 -5.03 -9.59
N SER A 46 -1.54 -4.53 -9.97
CA SER A 46 -1.00 -4.74 -11.31
C SER A 46 -0.54 -6.18 -11.57
N ARG A 47 -0.11 -6.91 -10.52
CA ARG A 47 0.42 -8.28 -10.65
C ARG A 47 -0.67 -9.34 -10.48
N GLU A 48 -1.59 -9.13 -9.54
CA GLU A 48 -2.62 -10.09 -9.14
C GLU A 48 -3.99 -9.76 -9.76
N GLY A 49 -4.15 -8.55 -10.30
CA GLY A 49 -5.39 -8.10 -10.93
C GLY A 49 -6.36 -7.42 -9.96
N PRO A 50 -7.61 -7.17 -10.40
CA PRO A 50 -8.64 -6.56 -9.57
C PRO A 50 -8.93 -7.43 -8.35
N MET A 51 -8.80 -6.87 -7.15
CA MET A 51 -9.00 -7.62 -5.91
C MET A 51 -9.79 -6.81 -4.88
N MET A 52 -10.39 -7.50 -3.90
CA MET A 52 -11.14 -6.84 -2.83
C MET A 52 -10.20 -6.16 -1.83
N VAL A 53 -10.69 -5.10 -1.18
CA VAL A 53 -9.94 -4.38 -0.12
C VAL A 53 -9.49 -5.33 1.00
N SER A 54 -10.31 -6.33 1.34
CA SER A 54 -9.97 -7.37 2.32
C SER A 54 -8.79 -8.25 1.89
N GLN A 55 -8.72 -8.61 0.60
CA GLN A 55 -7.62 -9.41 0.05
C GLN A 55 -6.34 -8.58 -0.07
N LEU A 56 -6.48 -7.31 -0.49
CA LEU A 56 -5.36 -6.37 -0.54
C LEU A 56 -4.77 -6.11 0.86
N ALA A 57 -5.62 -6.04 1.89
CA ALA A 57 -5.18 -5.91 3.28
C ALA A 57 -4.36 -7.11 3.75
N ALA A 58 -4.80 -8.33 3.41
CA ALA A 58 -4.05 -9.54 3.69
C ALA A 58 -2.73 -9.59 2.93
N ALA A 59 -2.70 -9.20 1.65
CA ALA A 59 -1.48 -9.20 0.83
C ALA A 59 -0.46 -8.13 1.25
N LEU A 60 -0.89 -7.05 1.89
CA LEU A 60 -0.03 -5.96 2.36
C LEU A 60 0.37 -6.10 3.84
N ASP A 61 -0.16 -7.08 4.57
CA ASP A 61 -0.03 -7.22 6.04
C ASP A 61 -0.47 -5.94 6.79
N LEU A 62 -1.56 -5.34 6.34
CA LEU A 62 -2.10 -4.09 6.89
C LEU A 62 -3.47 -4.30 7.50
N THR A 63 -3.83 -3.41 8.42
CA THR A 63 -5.19 -3.40 8.96
C THR A 63 -6.18 -3.00 7.86
N PRO A 64 -7.40 -3.57 7.85
CA PRO A 64 -8.43 -3.19 6.89
C PRO A 64 -8.72 -1.69 6.86
N ALA A 65 -8.63 -1.03 8.03
CA ALA A 65 -8.79 0.42 8.16
C ALA A 65 -7.68 1.20 7.42
N ALA A 66 -6.41 0.79 7.57
CA ALA A 66 -5.30 1.43 6.87
C ALA A 66 -5.39 1.24 5.35
N VAL A 67 -5.74 0.03 4.90
CA VAL A 67 -5.91 -0.26 3.46
C VAL A 67 -7.07 0.51 2.88
N THR A 68 -8.20 0.63 3.59
CA THR A 68 -9.34 1.45 3.12
C THR A 68 -8.91 2.90 2.91
N GLY A 69 -8.20 3.51 3.86
CA GLY A 69 -7.70 4.89 3.70
C GLY A 69 -6.71 5.04 2.53
N ILE A 70 -5.84 4.06 2.32
CA ILE A 70 -4.91 4.01 1.17
C ILE A 70 -5.67 3.88 -0.15
N THR A 71 -6.65 3.00 -0.20
CA THR A 71 -7.47 2.72 -1.39
C THR A 71 -8.32 3.94 -1.74
N ASP A 72 -8.92 4.59 -0.74
CA ASP A 72 -9.68 5.82 -0.92
C ASP A 72 -8.80 6.97 -1.43
N GLN A 73 -7.58 7.11 -0.91
CA GLN A 73 -6.62 8.09 -1.44
C GLN A 73 -6.22 7.81 -2.88
N LEU A 74 -5.94 6.54 -3.23
CA LEU A 74 -5.63 6.13 -4.59
C LEU A 74 -6.81 6.34 -5.54
N LEU A 75 -8.04 6.17 -5.07
CA LEU A 75 -9.28 6.41 -5.81
C LEU A 75 -9.46 7.91 -6.09
N ILE A 76 -9.27 8.76 -5.07
CA ILE A 76 -9.33 10.24 -5.20
C ILE A 76 -8.28 10.74 -6.18
N GLN A 77 -7.09 10.16 -6.16
CA GLN A 77 -6.00 10.51 -7.08
C GLN A 77 -6.17 9.91 -8.49
N GLY A 78 -7.17 9.06 -8.71
CA GLY A 78 -7.48 8.45 -10.01
C GLY A 78 -6.55 7.32 -10.44
N TYR A 79 -5.73 6.77 -9.54
CA TYR A 79 -4.82 5.65 -9.84
C TYR A 79 -5.52 4.31 -9.91
N ILE A 80 -6.65 4.17 -9.21
CA ILE A 80 -7.47 2.96 -9.21
C ILE A 80 -8.91 3.31 -9.51
N GLN A 81 -9.65 2.33 -10.05
CA GLN A 81 -11.10 2.42 -10.17
C GLN A 81 -11.75 1.36 -9.31
N LYS A 82 -12.85 1.73 -8.64
CA LYS A 82 -13.65 0.80 -7.87
C LYS A 82 -14.66 0.16 -8.80
N GLU A 83 -14.36 -1.05 -9.25
CA GLU A 83 -15.34 -1.86 -9.97
C GLU A 83 -16.29 -2.50 -8.96
N ARG A 84 -17.59 -2.20 -9.09
CA ARG A 84 -18.62 -2.96 -8.35
C ARG A 84 -18.66 -4.35 -8.98
N ALA A 85 -18.33 -5.37 -8.19
CA ALA A 85 -18.61 -6.75 -8.59
C ALA A 85 -20.08 -6.84 -9.01
N ALA A 86 -20.33 -7.33 -10.23
CA ALA A 86 -21.65 -7.44 -10.85
C ALA A 86 -22.62 -8.42 -10.15
N GLY A 87 -22.36 -8.76 -8.88
CA GLY A 87 -23.11 -9.74 -8.09
C GLY A 87 -23.89 -9.19 -6.89
N ASP A 88 -23.70 -7.92 -6.49
CA ASP A 88 -24.50 -7.32 -5.41
C ASP A 88 -25.47 -6.28 -5.97
N ALA A 89 -26.59 -6.79 -6.51
CA ALA A 89 -27.82 -6.04 -6.66
C ALA A 89 -28.46 -5.83 -5.28
N GLY A 90 -27.87 -4.97 -4.44
CA GLY A 90 -28.55 -4.34 -3.31
C GLY A 90 -29.33 -3.12 -3.82
N PRO A 91 -30.64 -3.01 -3.51
CA PRO A 91 -31.55 -2.16 -4.27
C PRO A 91 -31.24 -0.67 -4.13
N CYS A 92 -31.26 0.02 -5.27
CA CYS A 92 -31.50 1.44 -5.35
C CYS A 92 -32.77 1.78 -4.56
N LYS A 93 -32.65 2.44 -3.41
CA LYS A 93 -33.76 3.22 -2.88
C LYS A 93 -33.73 4.59 -3.56
N SER A 94 -34.44 4.67 -4.68
CA SER A 94 -35.03 5.91 -5.17
C SER A 94 -36.29 6.20 -4.37
N ARG A 95 -36.19 7.14 -3.42
CA ARG A 95 -37.19 8.14 -2.97
C ARG A 95 -36.96 8.53 -1.52
#